data_AF-Q7SZA3-F1
#
_entry.id   AF-Q7SZA3-F1
#
_cell.length_a   1.000
_cell.length_b   1.000
_cell.length_c   1.000
_cell.angle_alpha   90.00
_cell.angle_beta   90.00
_cell.angle_gamma   90.00
#
_symmetry.space_group_name_H-M   'P 1'
#
loop_
_entity.id
_entity.type
_entity.pdbx_description
1 polymer ?
#
loop_
_entity_poly.entity_id
_entity_poly.type
_entity_poly.pdbx_seq_one_letter_code
_entity_poly.pdbx_strand_id
1 'polypeptide(L)' 'MTNRLLQRKQMVIDVLHPGKATVPKTEIREKLAKMYKTTPDVIFVFGFRTHFGGGKTTGFGMIYDSLDYAKKE' A
#
# COMPACT_ATOMS: atom_id res chain seq x y z
N MET A 1 -5.11 7.05 -7.83
CA MET A 1 -5.40 8.49 -7.85
C MET A 1 -4.11 9.25 -7.56
N THR A 2 -3.73 10.24 -8.36
CA THR A 2 -2.46 10.98 -8.18
C THR A 2 -2.74 12.33 -7.52
N ASN A 3 -2.15 12.60 -6.36
CA ASN A 3 -2.28 13.88 -5.66
C ASN A 3 -0.98 14.68 -5.83
N ARG A 4 -1.04 15.73 -6.66
CA ARG A 4 0.13 16.56 -7.00
C ARG A 4 0.51 17.55 -5.90
N LEU A 5 -0.44 17.96 -5.05
CA LEU A 5 -0.18 18.88 -3.94
C LEU A 5 0.75 18.26 -2.90
N LEU A 6 0.60 16.95 -2.68
CA LEU A 6 1.33 16.18 -1.67
C LEU A 6 2.40 15.27 -2.29
N GLN A 7 2.65 15.39 -3.60
CA GLN A 7 3.59 14.58 -4.38
C GLN A 7 3.50 13.07 -4.07
N ARG A 8 2.27 12.56 -4.08
CA ARG A 8 2.01 11.15 -3.83
C ARG A 8 0.92 10.57 -4.72
N LYS A 9 1.01 9.28 -4.95
CA LYS A 9 -0.10 8.46 -5.46
C LYS A 9 -0.82 7.82 -4.29
N GLN A 10 -2.12 7.97 -4.25
CA GLN A 10 -2.99 7.35 -3.26
C GLN A 10 -3.95 6.37 -3.94
N MET A 11 -4.18 5.23 -3.31
CA MET A 11 -5.00 4.16 -3.85
C MET A 11 -5.62 3.32 -2.74
N VAL A 12 -6.74 2.68 -3.09
CA VAL A 12 -7.29 1.55 -2.32
C VAL A 12 -6.61 0.29 -2.81
N ILE A 13 -6.17 -0.55 -1.88
CA ILE A 13 -5.50 -1.81 -2.17
C ILE A 13 -6.44 -2.94 -1.76
N ASP A 14 -6.79 -3.80 -2.71
CA ASP A 14 -7.44 -5.08 -2.46
C ASP A 14 -6.40 -6.21 -2.58
N VAL A 15 -6.20 -6.93 -1.48
CA VAL A 15 -5.31 -8.09 -1.42
C VAL A 15 -6.16 -9.35 -1.42
N LEU A 16 -6.04 -10.14 -2.48
CA LEU A 16 -6.68 -11.45 -2.60
C LEU A 16 -5.71 -12.53 -2.11
N HIS A 17 -6.12 -13.27 -1.08
CA HIS A 17 -5.34 -14.34 -0.45
C HIS A 17 -6.24 -15.54 -0.10
N PRO A 18 -6.84 -16.22 -1.10
CA PRO A 18 -7.75 -17.33 -0.87
C PRO A 18 -7.05 -18.49 -0.14
N GLY A 19 -7.69 -19.04 0.88
CA GLY A 19 -7.16 -20.16 1.66
C GLY A 19 -5.88 -19.85 2.47
N LYS A 20 -5.46 -18.59 2.53
CA LYS A 20 -4.28 -18.14 3.29
C LYS A 20 -4.68 -17.13 4.35
N ALA A 21 -3.88 -17.09 5.43
CA ALA A 21 -3.95 -16.05 6.43
C ALA A 21 -3.67 -14.65 5.84
N THR A 22 -3.94 -13.62 6.62
CA THR A 22 -3.74 -12.22 6.21
C THR A 22 -2.27 -11.97 5.84
N VAL A 23 -2.07 -11.37 4.67
CA VAL A 23 -0.73 -11.07 4.13
C VAL A 23 -0.05 -9.98 4.98
N PRO A 24 1.22 -10.15 5.38
CA PRO A 24 1.94 -9.14 6.14
C PRO A 24 2.16 -7.86 5.30
N LYS A 25 2.20 -6.70 5.97
CA LYS A 25 2.37 -5.40 5.32
C LYS A 25 3.70 -5.27 4.55
N THR A 26 4.74 -5.99 4.97
CA THR A 26 6.05 -6.01 4.32
C THR A 26 5.97 -6.58 2.91
N GLU A 27 5.33 -7.74 2.73
CA GLU A 27 5.12 -8.34 1.40
C GLU A 27 4.27 -7.45 0.48
N ILE A 28 3.23 -6.81 1.03
CA ILE A 28 2.39 -5.88 0.25
C ILE A 28 3.24 -4.71 -0.25
N ARG A 29 4.09 -4.15 0.62
CA ARG A 29 4.99 -3.04 0.29
C ARG A 29 5.99 -3.42 -0.79
N GLU A 30 6.63 -4.59 -0.67
CA GLU A 30 7.57 -5.10 -1.67
C GLU A 30 6.90 -5.35 -3.03
N LYS A 31 5.68 -5.88 -3.04
CA LYS A 31 4.94 -6.13 -4.27
C LYS A 31 4.53 -4.83 -4.96
N LEU A 32 4.11 -3.82 -4.19
CA LEU A 32 3.84 -2.48 -4.70
C LEU A 32 5.11 -1.81 -5.23
N ALA A 33 6.25 -1.97 -4.54
CA ALA A 33 7.55 -1.46 -4.97
C ALA A 33 7.92 -2.00 -6.36
N LYS A 34 7.78 -3.32 -6.56
CA LYS A 34 8.01 -3.95 -7.86
C LYS A 34 7.03 -3.47 -8.94
N MET A 35 5.74 -3.38 -8.61
CA MET A 35 4.70 -2.99 -9.57
C MET A 35 4.84 -1.55 -10.06
N TYR A 36 5.14 -0.63 -9.13
CA TYR A 36 5.28 0.80 -9.42
C TYR A 36 6.72 1.24 -9.68
N LYS A 37 7.66 0.29 -9.76
CA LYS A 37 9.10 0.54 -10.02
C LYS A 37 9.67 1.60 -9.08
N THR A 38 9.39 1.46 -7.79
CA THR A 38 9.85 2.37 -6.73
C THR A 38 10.48 1.58 -5.59
N THR A 39 11.09 2.26 -4.63
CA THR A 39 11.64 1.62 -3.43
C THR A 39 10.54 1.42 -2.38
N PRO A 40 10.62 0.36 -1.56
CA PRO A 40 9.64 0.14 -0.50
C PRO A 40 9.63 1.27 0.53
N ASP A 41 10.72 2.01 0.71
CA ASP A 41 10.86 3.05 1.74
C ASP A 41 9.88 4.22 1.55
N VAL A 42 9.49 4.51 0.31
CA VAL A 42 8.53 5.60 -0.01
C VAL A 42 7.07 5.11 -0.04
N ILE A 43 6.81 3.86 0.32
CA ILE A 43 5.48 3.24 0.27
C ILE A 43 4.94 3.01 1.68
N PHE A 44 3.78 3.60 1.93
CA PHE A 44 3.05 3.48 3.19
C PHE A 44 1.72 2.78 2.95
N VAL A 45 1.46 1.75 3.74
CA VAL A 45 0.25 0.93 3.64
C VAL A 45 -0.40 0.79 5.01
N PHE A 46 -1.69 1.11 5.11
CA PHE A 46 -2.40 1.20 6.38
C PHE A 46 -3.91 0.94 6.23
N GLY A 47 -4.62 0.87 7.36
CA GLY A 47 -6.07 0.72 7.38
C GLY A 47 -6.57 -0.60 6.78
N PHE A 48 -5.76 -1.67 6.84
CA PHE A 48 -6.19 -2.97 6.31
C PHE A 48 -7.29 -3.59 7.18
N ARG A 49 -8.38 -3.99 6.52
CA ARG A 49 -9.49 -4.72 7.11
C ARG A 49 -9.77 -5.96 6.27
N THR A 50 -9.68 -7.12 6.91
CA THR A 50 -10.01 -8.41 6.29
C THR A 50 -11.53 -8.58 6.27
N HIS A 51 -12.07 -9.05 5.15
CA HIS A 51 -13.49 -9.39 5.05
C HIS A 51 -13.84 -10.57 5.95
N PHE A 52 -15.07 -10.59 6.45
CA PHE A 52 -15.59 -11.72 7.23
C PHE A 52 -15.58 -12.99 6.37
N GLY A 53 -15.03 -14.08 6.92
CA GLY A 53 -14.74 -15.30 6.14
C GLY A 53 -13.35 -15.36 5.50
N GLY A 54 -12.55 -14.29 5.59
CA GLY A 54 -11.18 -14.27 5.08
C GLY A 54 -11.08 -14.13 3.56
N GLY A 55 -9.90 -14.46 2.99
CA GLY A 55 -9.67 -14.51 1.54
C GLY A 55 -9.51 -13.17 0.82
N LYS A 56 -10.04 -12.07 1.38
CA LYS A 56 -9.84 -10.71 0.87
C LYS A 56 -9.56 -9.75 2.02
N THR A 57 -8.56 -8.89 1.83
CA THR A 57 -8.27 -7.76 2.73
C THR A 57 -8.18 -6.48 1.93
N THR A 58 -8.92 -5.45 2.36
CA THR A 58 -8.92 -4.12 1.73
C THR A 58 -8.18 -3.14 2.64
N GLY A 59 -7.37 -2.25 2.07
CA GLY A 59 -6.69 -1.19 2.81
C GLY A 59 -6.32 -0.01 1.93
N PHE A 60 -5.48 0.87 2.46
CA PHE A 60 -5.02 2.08 1.76
C PHE A 60 -3.52 2.01 1.49
N GLY A 61 -3.14 2.54 0.33
CA GLY A 61 -1.76 2.66 -0.12
C GLY A 61 -1.43 4.08 -0.51
N MET A 62 -0.28 4.55 -0.04
CA MET A 62 0.35 5.81 -0.42
C MET A 62 1.75 5.54 -0.93
N ILE A 63 2.07 6.11 -2.08
CA ILE A 63 3.39 6.04 -2.69
C ILE A 63 3.85 7.47 -2.91
N TYR A 64 4.86 7.90 -2.17
CA TYR A 64 5.46 9.23 -2.32
C TYR A 64 6.52 9.22 -3.43
N ASP A 65 6.74 10.39 -4.03
CA ASP A 65 7.82 10.57 -5.01
C ASP A 65 9.21 10.64 -4.32
N SER A 66 9.29 11.15 -3.08
CA SER A 66 10.50 11.10 -2.24
C SER A 66 10.20 10.97 -0.74
N LEU A 67 11.20 10.58 0.04
CA LEU A 67 11.10 10.51 1.52
C LEU A 67 10.95 11.89 2.17
N ASP A 68 11.45 12.95 1.54
CA ASP A 68 11.33 14.32 2.07
C ASP A 68 9.88 14.77 2.12
N TYR A 69 9.10 14.45 1.08
CA TYR A 69 7.66 14.73 1.07
C TYR A 69 6.91 13.88 2.08
N ALA A 70 7.33 12.63 2.30
CA ALA A 70 6.72 11.76 3.30
C ALA A 70 6.93 12.26 4.75
N LYS A 71 8.03 12.96 5.04
CA LYS A 71 8.36 13.50 6.37
C LYS A 71 7.75 14.88 6.64
N LYS A 72 7.25 15.55 5.61
CA LYS A 72 6.74 16.93 5.69
C LYS A 72 5.25 16.98 6.02
N GLU A 73 4.58 15.84 5.99
CA GLU A 73 3.26 15.61 6.60
C GLU A 73 3.39 15.21 8.07
#